data_AF-A0A973XBH0-F1
#
_entry.id   AF-A0A973XBH0-F1
#
_cell.length_a   1.000
_cell.length_b   1.000
_cell.length_c   1.000
_cell.angle_alpha   90.00
_cell.angle_beta   90.00
_cell.angle_gamma   90.00
#
_symmetry.space_group_name_H-M   'P 1'
#
loop_
_entity.id
_entity.type
_entity.pdbx_description
1 polymer ?
#
loop_
_entity_poly.entity_id
_entity_poly.type
_entity_poly.pdbx_seq_one_letter_code
_entity_poly.pdbx_strand_id
1 'polypeptide(L)'
;MTWNVRIGINPISWMNDDLPALGGETPLELALREGKEIGYEGFELGNKFPKDGPGLKAKLDEFGLACVSGWYSGFLAELAPGQSNA
;
A
#
# COMPACT_ATOMS: atom_id res chain seq x y z
N MET A 1 13.34 27.50 7.82
CA MET A 1 13.63 26.06 7.61
C MET A 1 12.46 25.48 6.84
N THR A 2 12.58 25.31 5.53
CA THR A 2 11.55 24.66 4.70
C THR A 2 11.94 23.19 4.54
N TRP A 3 11.24 22.31 5.25
CA TRP A 3 11.40 20.87 5.10
C TRP A 3 10.86 20.44 3.73
N ASN A 4 11.70 19.82 2.90
CA ASN A 4 11.31 19.26 1.59
C ASN A 4 11.10 17.75 1.72
N VAL A 5 10.02 17.37 2.41
CA VAL A 5 9.65 15.97 2.66
C VAL A 5 8.21 15.78 2.22
N ARG A 6 7.95 14.65 1.56
CA ARG A 6 6.61 14.19 1.22
C ARG A 6 6.19 13.09 2.17
N ILE A 7 4.98 13.18 2.71
CA ILE A 7 4.46 12.18 3.66
C ILE A 7 3.47 11.27 2.93
N GLY A 8 3.80 9.98 2.90
CA GLY A 8 2.90 8.93 2.41
C GLY A 8 2.34 8.08 3.55
N ILE A 9 1.38 7.22 3.23
CA ILE A 9 0.69 6.37 4.22
C ILE A 9 0.48 4.94 3.71
N ASN A 10 0.51 3.98 4.63
CA ASN A 10 0.16 2.60 4.31
C ASN A 10 -1.38 2.42 4.34
N PRO A 11 -1.99 1.75 3.35
CA PRO A 11 -3.44 1.54 3.30
C PRO A 11 -3.98 0.65 4.42
N ILE A 12 -3.13 -0.01 5.22
CA ILE A 12 -3.50 -0.83 6.38
C ILE A 12 -4.37 -0.08 7.41
N SER A 13 -4.31 1.25 7.43
CA SER A 13 -5.16 2.09 8.28
C SER A 13 -6.66 2.01 7.91
N TRP A 14 -6.98 1.58 6.68
CA TRP A 14 -8.35 1.43 6.17
C TRP A 14 -8.75 -0.03 5.90
N MET A 15 -7.78 -0.88 5.54
CA MET A 15 -8.02 -2.26 5.13
C MET A 15 -6.78 -3.11 5.36
N ASN A 16 -6.93 -4.26 6.01
CA ASN A 16 -5.82 -5.15 6.31
C ASN A 16 -5.76 -6.31 5.30
N ASP A 17 -4.59 -6.47 4.66
CA ASP A 17 -4.39 -7.52 3.64
C ASP A 17 -4.28 -8.93 4.27
N ASP A 18 -3.73 -9.05 5.47
CA ASP A 18 -3.55 -10.33 6.18
C ASP A 18 -4.82 -10.76 6.94
N LEU A 19 -5.60 -9.80 7.44
CA LEU A 19 -6.86 -10.04 8.14
C LEU A 19 -8.02 -9.26 7.48
N PRO A 20 -8.60 -9.79 6.38
CA PRO A 20 -9.61 -9.08 5.59
C PRO A 20 -10.88 -8.66 6.36
N ALA A 21 -11.19 -9.30 7.49
CA ALA A 21 -12.29 -8.87 8.36
C ALA A 21 -12.11 -7.45 8.90
N LEU A 22 -10.87 -6.94 8.94
CA LEU A 22 -10.55 -5.56 9.31
C LEU A 22 -10.54 -4.68 8.05
N GLY A 23 -11.71 -4.13 7.71
CA GLY A 23 -11.84 -3.15 6.61
C GLY A 23 -11.83 -3.74 5.20
N GLY A 24 -12.05 -5.05 5.03
CA GLY A 24 -12.16 -5.70 3.73
C GLY A 24 -13.27 -5.13 2.84
N GLU A 25 -14.34 -4.59 3.44
CA GLU A 25 -15.43 -3.94 2.70
C GLU A 25 -15.13 -2.48 2.36
N THR A 26 -14.09 -1.87 2.93
CA THR A 26 -13.69 -0.48 2.65
C THR A 26 -13.25 -0.34 1.19
N PRO A 27 -13.93 0.42 0.32
CA PRO A 27 -13.49 0.61 -1.05
C PRO A 27 -12.14 1.33 -1.11
N LEU A 28 -11.32 1.01 -2.12
CA LEU A 28 -10.03 1.67 -2.30
C LEU A 28 -10.19 3.19 -2.42
N GLU A 29 -11.19 3.63 -3.17
CA GLU A 29 -11.50 5.04 -3.41
C GLU A 29 -11.81 5.81 -2.12
N LEU A 30 -12.39 5.14 -1.11
CA LEU A 30 -12.65 5.76 0.18
C LEU A 30 -11.33 6.10 0.88
N ALA A 31 -10.40 5.14 0.94
CA ALA A 31 -9.08 5.35 1.53
C ALA A 31 -8.28 6.42 0.79
N LEU A 32 -8.29 6.41 -0.56
CA LEU A 32 -7.57 7.39 -1.37
C LEU A 32 -8.13 8.82 -1.18
N ARG A 33 -9.46 8.96 -1.16
CA ARG A 33 -10.11 10.26 -0.91
C ARG A 33 -9.78 10.78 0.48
N GLU A 34 -9.99 9.98 1.52
CA GLU A 34 -9.74 10.39 2.91
C GLU A 34 -8.26 10.69 3.16
N GLY A 35 -7.35 9.87 2.62
CA GLY A 35 -5.91 10.13 2.73
C GLY A 35 -5.49 11.44 2.08
N LYS A 36 -6.09 11.79 0.92
CA LYS A 36 -5.86 13.08 0.28
C LYS A 36 -6.40 14.24 1.12
N GLU A 37 -7.59 14.10 1.69
CA GLU A 37 -8.21 15.10 2.57
C GLU A 37 -7.39 15.35 3.85
N ILE A 38 -6.76 14.30 4.41
CA ILE A 38 -5.84 14.40 5.55
C ILE A 38 -4.54 15.15 5.18
N GLY A 39 -4.14 15.11 3.90
CA GLY A 39 -2.95 15.78 3.40
C GLY A 39 -1.78 14.85 3.08
N TYR A 40 -2.01 13.54 2.98
CA TYR A 40 -0.99 12.62 2.47
C TYR A 40 -0.74 12.86 0.97
N GLU A 41 0.50 12.67 0.56
CA GLU A 41 0.96 12.87 -0.82
C GLU A 41 1.05 11.57 -1.62
N GLY A 42 0.70 10.44 -1.01
CA GLY A 42 0.69 9.15 -1.67
C GLY A 42 0.47 7.98 -0.73
N PHE A 43 0.34 6.80 -1.33
CA PHE A 43 0.02 5.54 -0.64
C PHE A 43 1.06 4.47 -0.94
N GLU A 44 1.29 3.60 0.04
CA GLU A 44 1.90 2.31 -0.22
C GLU A 44 0.94 1.37 -0.97
N LEU A 45 1.49 0.35 -1.62
CA LEU A 45 0.70 -0.70 -2.27
C LEU A 45 -0.09 -1.54 -1.25
N GLY A 46 -1.29 -1.97 -1.67
CA GLY A 46 -2.13 -2.93 -0.94
C GLY A 46 -2.89 -3.86 -1.89
N ASN A 47 -3.64 -4.83 -1.35
CA ASN A 47 -4.25 -5.89 -2.16
C ASN A 47 -5.27 -5.36 -3.18
N LYS A 48 -6.00 -4.27 -2.88
CA LYS A 48 -7.05 -3.70 -3.74
C LYS A 48 -6.54 -2.80 -4.87
N PHE A 49 -5.25 -2.46 -4.88
CA PHE A 49 -4.67 -1.63 -5.92
C PHE A 49 -4.50 -2.41 -7.24
N PRO A 50 -4.61 -1.74 -8.40
CA PRO A 50 -4.24 -2.32 -9.68
C PRO A 50 -2.82 -2.89 -9.63
N LYS A 51 -2.60 -4.02 -10.31
CA LYS A 51 -1.32 -4.75 -10.26
C LYS A 51 -0.35 -4.38 -11.38
N ASP A 52 -0.84 -3.69 -12.41
CA ASP A 52 -0.01 -3.16 -13.47
C ASP A 52 0.33 -1.68 -13.22
N GLY A 53 1.53 -1.27 -13.62
CA GLY A 53 2.02 0.09 -13.43
C GLY A 53 1.13 1.18 -14.05
N PRO A 54 0.67 1.05 -15.31
CA PRO A 54 -0.22 2.02 -15.93
C PRO A 54 -1.56 2.18 -15.19
N GLY A 55 -2.22 1.08 -14.84
CA GLY A 55 -3.48 1.09 -14.09
C GLY A 55 -3.31 1.68 -12.70
N LEU A 56 -2.23 1.35 -12.00
CA LEU A 56 -1.89 1.92 -10.70
C LEU A 56 -1.72 3.44 -10.79
N LYS A 57 -0.94 3.90 -11.78
CA LYS A 57 -0.72 5.34 -11.98
C LYS A 57 -2.02 6.06 -12.27
N ALA A 58 -2.82 5.55 -13.22
CA ALA A 58 -4.10 6.15 -13.57
C ALA A 58 -5.01 6.27 -12.34
N LYS A 59 -5.07 5.20 -11.51
CA LYS A 59 -5.90 5.19 -10.31
C LYS A 59 -5.47 6.22 -9.28
N LEU A 60 -4.17 6.40 -9.06
CA LEU A 60 -3.64 7.36 -8.09
C LEU A 60 -3.74 8.81 -8.59
N ASP A 61 -3.57 9.01 -9.90
CA ASP A 61 -3.71 10.33 -10.54
C ASP A 61 -5.14 10.89 -10.38
N GLU A 62 -6.18 10.04 -10.36
CA GLU A 62 -7.58 10.45 -10.08
C GLU A 62 -7.72 11.25 -8.77
N PHE A 63 -6.82 11.01 -7.80
CA PHE A 63 -6.82 11.64 -6.47
C PHE A 63 -5.63 12.57 -6.26
N GLY A 64 -4.76 12.75 -7.26
CA GLY A 64 -3.52 13.52 -7.13
C GLY A 64 -2.59 12.97 -6.05
N LEU A 65 -2.44 11.65 -6.02
CA LEU A 65 -1.59 10.87 -5.10
C LEU A 65 -0.48 10.15 -5.87
N ALA A 66 0.61 9.79 -5.19
CA ALA A 66 1.66 8.96 -5.77
C ALA A 66 1.73 7.56 -5.15
N CYS A 67 2.33 6.62 -5.86
CA CYS A 67 2.81 5.38 -5.27
C CYS A 67 4.13 5.71 -4.54
N VAL A 68 4.19 5.46 -3.22
CA VAL A 68 5.36 5.86 -2.40
C VAL A 68 6.27 4.70 -2.03
N SER A 69 5.71 3.50 -1.86
CA SER A 69 6.44 2.25 -1.58
C SER A 69 5.50 1.05 -1.67
N GLY A 70 6.01 -0.15 -1.38
CA GLY A 70 5.20 -1.36 -1.26
C GLY A 70 5.95 -2.47 -0.55
N TRP A 71 5.20 -3.43 -0.03
CA TRP A 71 5.74 -4.60 0.65
C TRP A 71 6.19 -5.68 -0.35
N TYR A 72 7.32 -6.33 -0.05
CA TYR A 72 7.81 -7.52 -0.75
C TYR A 72 8.28 -8.57 0.26
N SER A 73 7.64 -9.75 0.27
CA SER A 73 8.05 -10.88 1.10
C SER A 73 9.28 -11.56 0.47
N GLY A 74 10.46 -11.33 1.04
CA GLY A 74 11.73 -11.84 0.51
C GLY A 74 12.07 -13.29 0.86
N PHE A 75 11.31 -13.93 1.76
CA PHE A 75 11.49 -15.34 2.17
C PHE A 75 12.94 -15.77 2.43
N LEU A 76 13.80 -14.85 2.89
CA LEU A 76 15.26 -15.04 2.94
C LEU A 76 15.71 -16.13 3.91
N ALA A 77 14.84 -16.50 4.85
CA ALA A 77 15.07 -17.55 5.84
C ALA A 77 14.28 -18.84 5.54
N GLU A 78 13.57 -18.92 4.42
CA GLU A 78 12.92 -20.17 4.01
C GLU A 78 13.97 -21.20 3.62
N LEU A 79 13.83 -22.39 4.20
CA LEU A 79 14.62 -23.55 3.85
C LEU A 79 13.95 -24.30 2.70
N ALA A 80 14.75 -24.86 1.80
CA ALA A 80 14.21 -25.78 0.81
C ALA A 80 13.53 -26.98 1.52
N PRO A 81 12.48 -27.57 0.94
CA PRO A 81 11.84 -28.74 1.51
C PRO A 81 12.86 -29.83 1.88
N GLY A 82 12.85 -30.26 3.15
CA GLY A 82 13.76 -31.29 3.68
C GLY A 82 15.06 -30.78 4.29
N GLN A 83 15.33 -29.48 4.28
CA GLN A 83 16.42 -28.89 5.06
C GLN A 83 15.92 -28.47 6.45
N SER A 84 16.70 -28.75 7.51
CA SER A 84 16.52 -28.15 8.83
C SER A 84 17.70 -27.25 9.13
N ASN A 85 17.47 -26.21 9.95
CA ASN A 85 18.58 -25.55 10.61
C ASN A 85 19.23 -26.61 11.52
N ALA A 86 20.53 -26.83 11.32
CA ALA A 86 21.32 -27.75 12.13
C ALA A 86 21.35 -27.34 13.61
#